data_AF-A0A923URD0-F1
#
_entry.id   AF-A0A923URD0-F1
#
_cell.length_a   1.000
_cell.length_b   1.000
_cell.length_c   1.000
_cell.angle_alpha   90.00
_cell.angle_beta   90.00
_cell.angle_gamma   90.00
#
_symmetry.space_group_name_H-M   'P 1'
#
loop_
_entity.id
_entity.type
_entity.pdbx_description
1 polymer ?
#
loop_
_entity_poly.entity_id
_entity_poly.type
_entity_poly.pdbx_seq_one_letter_code
_entity_poly.pdbx_strand_id
1 'polypeptide(L)'
;LKRELAGEQLLNYLLTAFTNAIITPQKKSSKMLLQLMSTNYTYVRKHYNSYPNQSYNDLQLITDFISSMTDSYALSLYQELTGQTIK
;
A
#
# COMPACT_ATOMS: atom_id res chain seq x y z
N LEU A 1 11.29 2.23 21.35
CA LEU A 1 10.99 3.68 21.24
C LEU A 1 11.34 4.31 19.90
N LYS A 2 12.58 4.74 19.61
CA LYS A 2 12.87 5.45 18.34
C LYS A 2 12.52 4.63 17.07
N ARG A 3 12.83 3.34 17.07
CA ARG A 3 12.49 2.41 15.97
C ARG A 3 10.99 2.20 15.82
N GLU A 4 10.27 2.10 16.93
CA GLU A 4 8.80 1.90 16.93
C GLU A 4 8.07 3.14 16.43
N LEU A 5 8.48 4.34 16.86
CA LEU A 5 7.92 5.61 16.37
C LEU A 5 8.16 5.80 14.87
N ALA A 6 9.35 5.45 14.38
CA ALA A 6 9.64 5.47 12.94
C ALA A 6 8.80 4.44 12.19
N GLY A 7 8.64 3.23 12.74
CA GLY A 7 7.78 2.19 12.18
C GLY A 7 6.31 2.62 12.09
N GLU A 8 5.77 3.26 13.14
CA GLU A 8 4.40 3.79 13.14
C GLU A 8 4.21 4.84 12.05
N GLN A 9 5.13 5.81 11.94
CA GLN A 9 5.06 6.85 10.91
C GLN A 9 5.12 6.26 9.50
N LEU A 10 6.00 5.28 9.30
CA LEU A 10 6.16 4.57 8.04
C LEU A 10 4.88 3.82 7.67
N LEU A 11 4.32 3.03 8.58
CA LEU A 11 3.11 2.24 8.33
C LEU A 11 1.90 3.15 8.07
N ASN A 12 1.75 4.22 8.85
CA ASN A 12 0.70 5.22 8.63
C ASN A 12 0.82 5.87 7.24
N TYR A 13 2.03 6.20 6.81
CA TYR A 13 2.25 6.76 5.47
C TYR A 13 1.85 5.77 4.37
N LEU A 14 2.33 4.52 4.45
CA LEU A 14 2.02 3.50 3.44
C LEU A 14 0.52 3.23 3.37
N LEU A 15 -0.13 2.96 4.51
CA LEU A 15 -1.58 2.72 4.58
C LEU A 15 -2.38 3.89 3.97
N THR A 16 -2.01 5.12 4.32
CA THR A 16 -2.67 6.33 3.79
C THR A 16 -2.47 6.45 2.28
N ALA A 17 -1.24 6.20 1.78
CA ALA A 17 -0.92 6.29 0.36
C ALA A 17 -1.72 5.29 -0.48
N PHE A 18 -1.74 4.01 -0.08
CA PHE A 18 -2.48 2.96 -0.80
C PHE A 18 -4.00 3.13 -0.69
N THR A 19 -4.51 3.52 0.48
CA THR A 19 -5.95 3.79 0.65
C THR A 19 -6.40 4.94 -0.24
N ASN A 20 -5.63 6.03 -0.31
CA ASN A 20 -5.92 7.15 -1.20
C ASN A 20 -5.84 6.75 -2.69
N ALA A 21 -4.95 5.80 -3.03
CA ALA A 21 -4.84 5.29 -4.39
C ALA A 21 -6.11 4.54 -4.83
N ILE A 22 -6.73 3.78 -3.93
CA ILE A 22 -8.02 3.10 -4.18
C ILE A 22 -9.17 4.11 -4.29
N ILE A 23 -9.21 5.12 -3.43
CA ILE A 23 -10.27 6.15 -3.46
C ILE A 23 -10.18 7.00 -4.73
N THR A 24 -8.97 7.26 -5.23
CA THR A 24 -8.74 8.12 -6.40
C THR A 24 -7.97 7.41 -7.53
N PRO A 25 -8.55 6.35 -8.15
CA PRO A 25 -7.83 5.50 -9.09
C PRO A 25 -7.54 6.18 -10.45
N GLN A 26 -8.12 7.36 -10.68
CA GLN A 26 -7.94 8.13 -11.90
C GLN A 26 -6.57 8.82 -11.98
N LYS A 27 -5.91 9.08 -10.84
CA LYS A 27 -4.60 9.71 -10.83
C LYS A 27 -3.54 8.73 -11.33
N LYS A 28 -2.59 9.23 -12.13
CA LYS A 28 -1.45 8.44 -12.61
C LYS A 28 -0.65 7.85 -11.44
N SER A 29 -0.42 8.63 -10.38
CA SER A 29 0.28 8.18 -9.18
C SER A 29 -0.46 7.03 -8.48
N SER A 30 -1.79 7.10 -8.36
CA SER A 30 -2.60 6.03 -7.79
C SER A 30 -2.45 4.74 -8.60
N LYS A 31 -2.49 4.80 -9.93
CA LYS A 31 -2.29 3.60 -10.78
C LYS A 31 -0.91 2.98 -10.58
N MET A 32 0.13 3.80 -10.50
CA MET A 32 1.49 3.32 -10.24
C MET A 32 1.61 2.68 -8.86
N LEU A 33 1.02 3.28 -7.81
CA LEU A 33 0.98 2.70 -6.48
C LEU A 33 0.29 1.33 -6.49
N LEU A 34 -0.88 1.22 -7.10
CA LEU A 34 -1.62 -0.04 -7.16
C LEU A 34 -0.86 -1.13 -7.95
N GLN A 35 -0.08 -0.75 -8.97
CA GLN A 35 0.80 -1.67 -9.69
C GLN A 35 1.95 -2.22 -8.84
N LEU A 36 2.40 -1.49 -7.82
CA LEU A 36 3.40 -1.99 -6.86
C LEU A 36 2.84 -3.12 -5.99
N MET A 37 1.53 -3.10 -5.68
CA MET A 37 0.88 -4.19 -4.95
C MET A 37 0.80 -5.45 -5.80
N SER A 38 0.47 -5.30 -7.09
CA SER A 38 0.44 -6.38 -8.05
C SER A 38 0.47 -5.83 -9.47
N THR A 39 1.29 -6.46 -10.32
CA THR A 39 1.33 -6.20 -11.76
C THR A 39 -0.04 -6.35 -12.44
N ASN A 40 -0.95 -7.15 -11.85
CA ASN A 40 -2.33 -7.29 -12.30
C ASN A 40 -3.33 -6.99 -11.17
N TYR A 41 -3.19 -5.83 -10.54
CA TYR A 41 -4.06 -5.36 -9.46
C TYR A 41 -5.56 -5.51 -9.77
N THR A 42 -6.00 -5.21 -10.99
CA THR A 42 -7.42 -5.35 -11.38
C THR A 42 -7.91 -6.79 -11.30
N TYR A 43 -7.08 -7.76 -11.70
CA TYR A 43 -7.40 -9.17 -11.58
C TYR A 43 -7.44 -9.61 -10.11
N VAL A 44 -6.40 -9.27 -9.35
CA VAL A 44 -6.33 -9.61 -7.91
C VAL A 44 -7.54 -9.05 -7.18
N ARG A 45 -7.84 -7.75 -7.33
CA ARG A 45 -8.99 -7.09 -6.71
C ARG A 45 -10.32 -7.77 -7.01
N LYS A 46 -10.52 -8.25 -8.25
CA LYS A 46 -11.76 -8.92 -8.68
C LYS A 46 -11.91 -10.32 -8.07
N HIS A 47 -10.80 -11.00 -7.77
CA HIS A 47 -10.77 -12.38 -7.29
C HIS A 47 -10.35 -12.53 -5.83
N TYR A 48 -10.09 -11.42 -5.14
CA TYR A 48 -9.49 -11.41 -3.81
C TYR A 48 -10.42 -11.99 -2.74
N ASN A 49 -11.65 -11.51 -2.68
CA ASN A 49 -12.64 -11.95 -1.70
C ASN A 49 -14.06 -11.83 -2.28
N SER A 50 -14.98 -12.65 -1.79
CA SER A 50 -16.39 -12.68 -2.24
C SER A 50 -17.33 -11.91 -1.32
N TYR A 51 -16.80 -11.10 -0.40
CA TYR A 51 -17.66 -10.28 0.47
C TYR A 51 -18.41 -9.23 -0.37
N PRO A 52 -19.71 -8.97 -0.11
CA PRO A 52 -20.53 -8.09 -0.95
C PRO A 52 -20.05 -6.64 -1.02
N ASN A 53 -19.32 -6.17 0.00
CA ASN A 53 -18.79 -4.81 0.03
C ASN A 53 -17.41 -4.75 -0.63
N GLN A 54 -17.33 -4.19 -1.84
CA GLN A 54 -16.08 -4.04 -2.57
C GLN A 54 -15.07 -3.15 -1.82
N SER A 55 -15.52 -2.08 -1.15
CA SER A 55 -14.63 -1.21 -0.37
C SER A 55 -13.99 -1.95 0.80
N TYR A 56 -14.72 -2.88 1.42
CA TYR A 56 -14.14 -3.75 2.45
C TYR A 56 -13.06 -4.66 1.85
N ASN A 57 -13.33 -5.32 0.72
CA ASN A 57 -12.37 -6.18 0.03
C ASN A 57 -11.10 -5.42 -0.35
N ASP A 58 -11.27 -4.18 -0.82
CA ASP A 58 -10.19 -3.29 -1.21
C ASP A 58 -9.29 -2.90 -0.02
N LEU A 59 -9.90 -2.51 1.10
CA LEU A 59 -9.16 -2.20 2.32
C LEU A 59 -8.45 -3.42 2.88
N GLN A 60 -9.13 -4.58 2.89
CA GLN A 60 -8.53 -5.83 3.32
C GLN A 60 -7.33 -6.22 2.44
N LEU A 61 -7.41 -6.04 1.12
CA LEU A 61 -6.29 -6.28 0.21
C LEU A 61 -5.09 -5.37 0.51
N ILE A 62 -5.32 -4.10 0.85
CA ILE A 62 -4.24 -3.20 1.29
C ILE A 62 -3.64 -3.71 2.61
N THR A 63 -4.48 -4.05 3.59
CA THR A 63 -4.02 -4.53 4.89
C THR A 63 -3.16 -5.78 4.75
N ASP A 64 -3.58 -6.74 3.93
CA ASP A 64 -2.82 -7.97 3.68
C ASP A 64 -1.50 -7.67 2.96
N PHE A 65 -1.51 -6.76 1.98
CA PHE A 65 -0.29 -6.33 1.31
C PHE A 65 0.72 -5.68 2.28
N ILE A 66 0.29 -4.70 3.08
CA ILE A 66 1.17 -4.00 4.03
C ILE A 66 1.67 -4.97 5.13
N SER A 67 0.79 -5.81 5.68
CA SER A 67 1.17 -6.75 6.74
C SER A 67 2.07 -7.90 6.25
N SER A 68 2.04 -8.21 4.95
CA SER A 68 2.95 -9.20 4.35
C SER A 68 4.37 -8.68 4.11
N MET A 69 4.61 -7.37 4.28
CA MET A 69 5.93 -6.77 4.08
C MET A 69 6.91 -7.16 5.19
N THR A 70 8.19 -7.34 4.82
CA THR A 70 9.28 -7.36 5.81
C THR A 70 9.67 -5.93 6.18
N ASP A 71 10.24 -5.73 7.38
CA ASP A 71 10.72 -4.41 7.84
C ASP A 71 11.62 -3.70 6.81
N SER A 72 12.54 -4.44 6.19
CA SER A 72 13.47 -3.89 5.19
C SER A 72 12.74 -3.44 3.92
N TYR A 73 11.74 -4.20 3.47
CA TYR A 73 10.96 -3.85 2.28
C TYR A 73 10.03 -2.66 2.54
N ALA A 74 9.38 -2.61 3.71
CA ALA A 74 8.53 -1.49 4.10
C ALA A 74 9.35 -0.19 4.18
N LEU A 75 10.58 -0.26 4.71
CA LEU A 75 11.51 0.86 4.77
C LEU A 75 11.98 1.33 3.39
N SER A 76 12.38 0.40 2.52
CA SER A 76 12.81 0.77 1.16
C SER A 76 11.68 1.44 0.38
N LEU A 77 10.47 0.85 0.43
CA LEU A 77 9.30 1.39 -0.23
C LEU A 77 8.94 2.79 0.29
N TYR A 78 8.98 2.99 1.60
CA TYR A 78 8.76 4.32 2.19
C TYR A 78 9.79 5.36 1.72
N GLN A 79 11.06 5.00 1.66
CA GLN A 79 12.13 5.89 1.20
C GLN A 79 11.99 6.24 -0.29
N GLU A 80 11.66 5.25 -1.13
CA GLU A 80 11.41 5.43 -2.56
C GLU A 80 10.22 6.37 -2.81
N LEU A 81 9.11 6.19 -2.08
CA LEU A 81 7.90 7.00 -2.25
C LEU A 81 8.05 8.42 -1.70
N THR A 82 8.83 8.62 -0.65
CA THR A 82 9.07 9.94 -0.05
C THR A 82 10.26 10.67 -0.69
N GLY A 83 10.98 10.03 -1.61
CA GLY A 83 12.18 10.59 -2.22
C GLY A 83 13.35 10.76 -1.23
N GLN A 84 13.30 10.06 -0.09
CA GLN A 84 14.37 10.05 0.92
C GLN A 84 15.51 9.08 0.55
N THR A 85 15.53 8.58 -0.69
CA THR A 85 16.58 7.71 -1.22
C THR A 85 17.97 8.22 -0.85
N ILE A 86 18.67 7.37 -0.10
CA ILE A 86 20.05 7.52 0.36
C ILE A 86 20.95 7.62 -0.88
N LYS A 87 21.79 8.65 -0.92
CA LYS A 87 22.93 8.77 -1.86
C LYS A 87 23.95 7.67 -1.64
#